data_AF-A0A2E0YSV2-F1
#
_entry.id   AF-A0A2E0YSV2-F1
#
_cell.length_a   1.000
_cell.length_b   1.000
_cell.length_c   1.000
_cell.angle_alpha   90.00
_cell.angle_beta   90.00
_cell.angle_gamma   90.00
#
_symmetry.space_group_name_H-M   'P 1'
#
loop_
_entity.id
_entity.type
_entity.pdbx_description
1 polymer ?
#
loop_
_entity_poly.entity_id
_entity_poly.type
_entity_poly.pdbx_seq_one_letter_code
_entity_poly.pdbx_strand_id
1 'polypeptide(L)'
;MIQFLKVIDIAVKLENLDKATKTWEDLLQVEHIPMKEEYNPDGGVRANHLPLPAGELACHAIGLMAPKDDGSEGGQVLRQHLERYGESVYLLGFMVEDVYKTQQELMKKGFEFRSPEPTRYAAGIHNITKPHDGLQGLSIQIACHDQGALDRWRDGQ
;
A
#
# COMPACT_ATOMS: atom_id res chain seq x y z
N MET A 1 -8.50 -7.68 -16.45
CA MET A 1 -8.51 -8.80 -15.47
C MET A 1 -7.66 -8.36 -14.28
N ILE A 2 -8.01 -8.68 -13.02
CA ILE A 2 -7.09 -8.42 -11.89
C ILE A 2 -5.98 -9.47 -11.99
N GLN A 3 -4.75 -9.04 -12.23
CA GLN A 3 -3.69 -9.98 -12.58
C GLN A 3 -3.07 -10.63 -11.33
N PHE A 4 -2.87 -9.90 -10.22
CA PHE A 4 -2.34 -10.46 -8.96
C PHE A 4 -2.35 -9.44 -7.79
N LEU A 5 -2.30 -9.92 -6.55
CA LEU A 5 -2.16 -9.12 -5.31
C LEU A 5 -0.73 -8.61 -5.20
N LYS A 6 -0.44 -7.34 -5.43
CA LYS A 6 0.93 -6.81 -5.38
C LYS A 6 1.52 -6.75 -3.97
N VAL A 7 0.77 -6.21 -3.02
CA VAL A 7 1.30 -5.86 -1.69
C VAL A 7 0.22 -5.99 -0.63
N ILE A 8 0.65 -6.37 0.57
CA ILE A 8 -0.14 -6.28 1.80
C ILE A 8 0.56 -5.26 2.69
N ASP A 9 -0.09 -4.13 2.97
CA ASP A 9 0.45 -3.13 3.87
C ASP A 9 -0.22 -3.18 5.24
N ILE A 10 0.61 -3.19 6.26
CA ILE A 10 0.24 -3.29 7.67
C ILE A 10 0.50 -1.93 8.31
N ALA A 11 -0.54 -1.35 8.89
CA ALA A 11 -0.41 -0.17 9.74
C ALA A 11 0.32 -0.57 11.03
N VAL A 12 1.37 0.16 11.36
CA VAL A 12 2.14 0.02 12.60
C VAL A 12 2.30 1.39 13.26
N LYS A 13 2.44 1.42 14.58
CA LYS A 13 2.78 2.65 15.29
C LYS A 13 4.20 3.07 14.92
N LEU A 14 4.47 4.38 14.89
CA LEU A 14 5.76 4.91 14.45
C LEU A 14 6.92 4.42 15.33
N GLU A 15 6.72 4.37 16.64
CA GLU A 15 7.70 3.84 17.60
C GLU A 15 7.99 2.35 17.42
N ASN A 16 7.12 1.62 16.72
CA ASN A 16 7.26 0.19 16.47
C ASN A 16 7.86 -0.13 15.10
N LEU A 17 7.93 0.83 14.16
CA LEU A 17 8.26 0.56 12.76
C LEU A 17 9.61 -0.16 12.60
N ASP A 18 10.68 0.33 13.24
CA ASP A 18 12.02 -0.25 13.10
C ASP A 18 12.08 -1.67 13.71
N LYS A 19 11.44 -1.87 14.87
CA LYS A 19 11.34 -3.19 15.52
C LYS A 19 10.52 -4.18 14.69
N ALA A 20 9.38 -3.74 14.15
CA ALA A 20 8.53 -4.55 13.30
C ALA A 20 9.27 -4.93 12.01
N THR A 21 9.95 -3.97 11.38
CA THR A 21 10.78 -4.19 10.19
C THR A 21 11.81 -5.27 10.46
N LYS A 22 12.61 -5.12 11.53
CA LYS A 22 13.63 -6.12 11.90
C LYS A 22 13.04 -7.51 12.13
N THR A 23 11.87 -7.57 12.79
CA THR A 23 11.16 -8.84 13.04
C THR A 23 10.79 -9.54 11.74
N TRP A 24 10.27 -8.80 10.77
CA TRP A 24 9.90 -9.36 9.46
C TRP A 24 11.12 -9.70 8.60
N GLU A 25 12.19 -8.91 8.65
CA GLU A 25 13.46 -9.23 7.97
C GLU A 25 14.04 -10.55 8.50
N ASP A 26 14.05 -10.73 9.83
CA ASP A 26 14.51 -11.98 10.45
C ASP A 26 13.62 -13.17 10.11
N LEU A 27 12.30 -12.97 10.04
CA LEU A 27 11.36 -14.04 9.71
C LEU A 27 11.47 -14.47 8.26
N LEU A 28 11.55 -13.50 7.35
CA LEU A 28 11.51 -13.73 5.91
C LEU A 28 12.90 -13.92 5.29
N GLN A 29 13.96 -13.61 6.03
CA GLN A 29 15.35 -13.64 5.57
C GLN A 29 15.56 -12.72 4.34
N VAL A 30 15.01 -11.52 4.41
CA VAL A 30 15.13 -10.47 3.37
C VAL A 30 15.49 -9.13 4.02
N GLU A 31 16.12 -8.26 3.24
CA GLU A 31 16.31 -6.86 3.63
C GLU A 31 15.10 -6.03 3.18
N HIS A 32 14.68 -5.07 4.01
CA HIS A 32 13.62 -4.15 3.63
C HIS A 32 14.11 -3.10 2.63
N ILE A 33 13.16 -2.58 1.85
CA ILE A 33 13.33 -1.43 0.96
C ILE A 33 12.55 -0.26 1.58
N PRO A 34 13.22 0.82 2.03
CA PRO A 34 12.54 2.03 2.47
C PRO A 34 11.73 2.64 1.33
N MET A 35 10.47 2.96 1.58
CA MET A 35 9.62 3.63 0.59
C MET A 35 9.98 5.11 0.50
N LYS A 36 10.24 5.60 -0.71
CA LYS A 36 10.44 7.03 -0.95
C LYS A 36 9.12 7.80 -0.93
N GLU A 37 9.20 9.08 -0.60
CA GLU A 37 8.03 9.96 -0.47
C GLU A 37 7.21 10.07 -1.76
N GLU A 38 7.86 10.02 -2.93
CA GLU A 38 7.20 10.07 -4.24
C GLU A 38 6.26 8.89 -4.56
N TYR A 39 6.37 7.78 -3.81
CA TYR A 39 5.45 6.64 -3.92
C TYR A 39 4.20 6.78 -3.05
N ASN A 40 4.12 7.82 -2.20
CA ASN A 40 2.96 8.14 -1.40
C ASN A 40 2.56 9.61 -1.64
N PRO A 41 1.79 9.90 -2.70
CA PRO A 41 1.43 11.28 -3.06
C PRO A 41 0.65 12.01 -1.96
N ASP A 42 -0.05 11.27 -1.09
CA ASP A 42 -0.80 11.84 0.05
C ASP A 42 0.12 12.28 1.21
N GLY A 43 1.40 11.92 1.16
CA GLY A 43 2.41 12.24 2.18
C GLY A 43 2.17 11.56 3.53
N GLY A 44 2.99 11.91 4.52
CA GLY A 44 2.68 11.55 5.92
C GLY A 44 2.90 10.14 6.37
N VAL A 45 3.53 9.30 5.55
CA VAL A 45 3.78 7.91 5.89
C VAL A 45 5.27 7.64 5.75
N ARG A 46 5.85 7.01 6.77
CA ARG A 46 7.12 6.30 6.66
C ARG A 46 6.79 4.84 6.45
N ALA A 47 7.35 4.23 5.40
CA ALA A 47 7.11 2.82 5.13
C ALA A 47 8.38 2.07 4.76
N ASN A 48 8.39 0.79 5.12
CA ASN A 48 9.41 -0.17 4.72
C ASN A 48 8.70 -1.34 4.04
N HIS A 49 9.12 -1.70 2.83
CA HIS A 49 8.59 -2.87 2.12
C HIS A 49 9.57 -4.03 2.20
N LEU A 50 9.10 -5.19 2.64
CA LEU A 50 9.85 -6.44 2.64
C LEU A 50 9.51 -7.20 1.35
N PRO A 51 10.44 -7.28 0.38
CA PRO A 51 10.21 -8.01 -0.86
C PRO A 51 10.05 -9.50 -0.54
N LEU A 52 8.99 -10.10 -1.07
CA LEU A 52 8.83 -11.55 -0.99
C LEU A 52 9.50 -12.21 -2.21
N PRO A 53 10.08 -13.41 -2.06
CA PRO A 53 10.64 -14.15 -3.18
C PRO A 53 9.59 -14.28 -4.28
N ALA A 54 9.89 -13.75 -5.46
CA ALA A 54 9.01 -13.85 -6.61
C ALA A 54 8.96 -15.31 -7.09
N GLY A 55 7.89 -16.00 -6.73
CA GLY A 55 7.46 -17.28 -7.30
C GLY A 55 6.04 -17.17 -7.86
N GLU A 56 5.38 -18.29 -8.11
CA GLU A 56 3.97 -18.33 -8.58
C GLU A 56 2.95 -17.80 -7.54
N LEU A 57 3.39 -17.41 -6.34
CA LEU A 57 2.52 -16.85 -5.31
C LEU A 57 2.35 -15.35 -5.49
N ALA A 58 1.09 -14.92 -5.39
CA ALA A 58 0.59 -13.65 -5.90
C ALA A 58 1.22 -12.39 -5.30
N CYS A 59 1.77 -12.42 -4.08
CA CYS A 59 2.22 -11.24 -3.32
C CYS A 59 3.70 -10.89 -3.52
N HIS A 60 3.99 -9.65 -3.93
CA HIS A 60 5.36 -9.19 -4.16
C HIS A 60 6.03 -8.60 -2.92
N ALA A 61 5.26 -8.07 -1.95
CA ALA A 61 5.82 -7.46 -0.76
C ALA A 61 4.85 -7.42 0.42
N ILE A 62 5.41 -7.34 1.62
CA ILE A 62 4.71 -6.88 2.82
C ILE A 62 5.22 -5.47 3.13
N GLY A 63 4.34 -4.49 3.19
CA GLY A 63 4.68 -3.14 3.64
C GLY A 63 4.34 -2.94 5.11
N LEU A 64 5.22 -2.25 5.82
CA LEU A 64 4.99 -1.76 7.18
C LEU A 64 4.91 -0.25 7.11
N MET A 65 3.76 0.32 7.48
CA MET A 65 3.48 1.74 7.31
C MET A 65 3.20 2.40 8.65
N ALA A 66 3.86 3.51 8.93
CA ALA A 66 3.62 4.32 10.11
C ALA A 66 3.30 5.77 9.74
N PRO A 67 2.33 6.40 10.43
CA PRO A 67 2.03 7.81 10.22
C PRO A 67 3.17 8.68 10.77
N LYS A 68 3.54 9.72 10.01
CA LYS A 68 4.39 10.82 10.46
C LYS A 68 3.53 11.83 11.23
N ASP A 69 4.16 12.56 12.15
CA ASP A 69 3.54 13.67 12.90
C ASP A 69 3.72 15.02 12.15
N ASP A 70 3.34 15.06 10.86
CA ASP A 70 3.53 16.23 9.98
C ASP A 70 2.23 16.91 9.54
N GLY A 71 1.07 16.38 9.96
CA GLY A 71 -0.26 16.94 9.66
C GLY A 71 -0.79 16.67 8.25
N SER A 72 -0.06 15.92 7.41
CA SER A 72 -0.52 15.55 6.07
C SER A 72 -1.70 14.57 6.07
N GLU A 73 -2.44 14.53 4.96
CA GLU A 73 -3.66 13.71 4.83
C GLU A 73 -3.37 12.22 4.99
N GLY A 74 -2.34 11.68 4.32
CA GLY A 74 -1.97 10.27 4.43
C GLY A 74 -1.63 9.85 5.85
N GLY A 75 -0.90 10.69 6.59
CA GLY A 75 -0.56 10.47 7.99
C GLY A 75 -1.80 10.51 8.91
N GLN A 76 -2.74 11.43 8.68
CA GLN A 76 -3.99 11.49 9.43
C GLN A 76 -4.87 10.24 9.22
N VAL A 77 -5.04 9.80 7.98
CA VAL A 77 -5.85 8.61 7.65
C VAL A 77 -5.28 7.37 8.33
N LEU A 78 -3.97 7.16 8.26
CA LEU A 78 -3.32 6.00 8.87
C LEU A 78 -3.38 6.05 10.40
N ARG A 79 -3.28 7.24 11.00
CA ARG A 79 -3.45 7.43 12.45
C ARG A 79 -4.87 7.08 12.90
N GLN A 80 -5.89 7.55 12.19
CA GLN A 80 -7.29 7.21 12.47
C GLN A 80 -7.53 5.69 12.37
N HIS A 81 -6.90 5.03 11.40
CA HIS A 81 -6.93 3.56 11.31
C HIS A 81 -6.34 2.90 12.56
N LEU A 82 -5.15 3.32 12.98
CA LEU A 82 -4.48 2.79 14.17
C LEU A 82 -5.28 3.04 15.46
N GLU A 83 -5.88 4.21 15.61
CA GLU A 83 -6.73 4.54 16.77
C GLU A 83 -7.96 3.63 16.86
N ARG A 84 -8.56 3.28 15.71
CA ARG A 84 -9.80 2.50 15.65
C ARG A 84 -9.57 0.99 15.67
N TYR A 85 -8.53 0.52 14.99
CA TYR A 85 -8.32 -0.90 14.70
C TYR A 85 -7.01 -1.45 15.27
N GLY A 86 -6.12 -0.59 15.78
CA GLY A 86 -4.77 -0.99 16.18
C GLY A 86 -3.88 -1.35 14.99
N GLU A 87 -2.71 -1.91 15.29
CA GLU A 87 -1.78 -2.39 14.27
C GLU A 87 -2.38 -3.58 13.52
N SER A 88 -2.61 -3.42 12.22
CA SER A 88 -3.40 -4.36 11.42
C SER A 88 -3.20 -4.11 9.92
N VAL A 89 -3.66 -5.04 9.07
CA VAL A 89 -3.65 -4.84 7.63
C VAL A 89 -4.54 -3.64 7.29
N TYR A 90 -3.98 -2.67 6.56
CA TYR A 90 -4.64 -1.40 6.24
C TYR A 90 -4.88 -1.23 4.73
N LEU A 91 -4.04 -1.82 3.89
CA LEU A 91 -4.14 -1.73 2.43
C LEU A 91 -3.80 -3.08 1.77
N LEU A 92 -4.61 -3.46 0.78
CA LEU A 92 -4.25 -4.48 -0.20
C LEU A 92 -4.07 -3.82 -1.56
N GLY A 93 -2.88 -3.93 -2.14
CA GLY A 93 -2.62 -3.42 -3.49
C GLY A 93 -2.73 -4.50 -4.55
N PHE A 94 -3.45 -4.23 -5.63
CA PHE A 94 -3.63 -5.14 -6.77
C PHE A 94 -3.08 -4.52 -8.05
N MET A 95 -2.38 -5.33 -8.83
CA MET A 95 -1.99 -4.97 -10.18
C MET A 95 -3.11 -5.29 -11.16
N VAL A 96 -3.48 -4.29 -11.95
CA VAL A 96 -4.55 -4.38 -12.93
C VAL A 96 -4.09 -3.83 -14.27
N GLU A 97 -4.63 -4.39 -15.36
CA GLU A 97 -4.32 -3.94 -16.72
C GLU A 97 -4.90 -2.54 -16.99
N ASP A 98 -6.08 -2.26 -16.41
CA ASP A 98 -6.84 -1.03 -16.63
C ASP A 98 -7.46 -0.56 -15.30
N VAL A 99 -6.90 0.52 -14.74
CA VAL A 99 -7.32 1.09 -13.46
C VAL A 99 -8.72 1.71 -13.57
N TYR A 100 -9.02 2.38 -14.68
CA TYR A 100 -10.31 3.04 -14.89
C TYR A 100 -11.44 2.00 -14.96
N LYS A 101 -11.24 0.96 -15.78
CA LYS A 101 -12.22 -0.13 -15.88
C LYS A 101 -12.41 -0.84 -14.54
N THR A 102 -11.33 -1.15 -13.83
CA THR A 102 -11.43 -1.85 -12.54
C THR A 102 -12.11 -0.98 -11.47
N GLN A 103 -11.82 0.32 -11.43
CA GLN A 103 -12.52 1.26 -10.55
C GLN A 103 -14.03 1.22 -10.79
N GLN A 104 -14.47 1.32 -12.05
CA GLN A 104 -15.89 1.28 -12.40
C GLN A 104 -16.56 -0.06 -12.00
N GLU A 105 -15.85 -1.18 -12.14
CA GLU A 105 -16.34 -2.49 -11.71
C GLU A 105 -16.47 -2.61 -10.18
N LEU A 106 -15.52 -2.05 -9.43
CA LEU A 106 -15.57 -2.02 -7.97
C LEU A 106 -16.66 -1.06 -7.45
N MET A 107 -16.84 0.09 -8.09
CA MET A 107 -17.93 1.03 -7.76
C MET A 107 -19.31 0.39 -7.94
N LYS A 108 -19.51 -0.41 -8.99
CA LYS A 108 -20.75 -1.20 -9.17
C LYS A 108 -21.00 -2.23 -8.07
N LYS A 109 -19.96 -2.59 -7.30
CA LYS A 109 -20.03 -3.50 -6.14
C LYS A 109 -20.15 -2.75 -4.80
N GLY A 110 -20.27 -1.41 -4.83
CA GLY A 110 -20.44 -0.58 -3.65
C GLY A 110 -19.16 -0.04 -3.02
N PHE A 111 -18.00 -0.22 -3.68
CA PHE A 111 -16.77 0.43 -3.20
C PHE A 111 -16.76 1.91 -3.57
N GLU A 112 -16.40 2.75 -2.61
CA GLU A 112 -16.11 4.17 -2.85
C GLU A 112 -14.60 4.39 -2.95
N PHE A 113 -14.18 5.33 -3.80
CA PHE A 113 -12.77 5.69 -3.97
C PHE A 113 -12.46 7.03 -3.32
N ARG A 114 -11.19 7.20 -2.92
CA ARG A 114 -10.69 8.47 -2.34
C ARG A 114 -10.75 9.59 -3.38
N SER A 115 -10.35 9.28 -4.62
CA SER A 115 -10.41 10.21 -5.75
C SER A 115 -11.53 9.79 -6.72
N PRO A 116 -12.27 10.76 -7.32
CA PRO A 116 -13.28 10.46 -8.33
C PRO A 116 -12.71 9.72 -9.56
N GLU A 117 -11.46 10.02 -9.93
CA GLU A 117 -10.75 9.41 -11.04
C GLU A 117 -9.36 8.90 -10.57
N PRO A 118 -8.80 7.86 -11.21
CA PRO A 118 -7.43 7.42 -10.97
C PRO A 118 -6.40 8.55 -11.12
N THR A 119 -5.38 8.52 -10.28
CA THR A 119 -4.31 9.52 -10.21
C THR A 119 -2.97 8.92 -10.65
N ARG A 120 -2.09 9.78 -11.18
CA ARG A 120 -0.71 9.39 -11.56
C ARG A 120 0.23 9.60 -10.38
N TYR A 121 1.17 8.67 -10.20
CA TYR A 121 2.21 8.68 -9.17
C TYR A 121 3.53 8.13 -9.74
N ALA A 122 4.58 8.05 -8.93
CA ALA A 122 5.94 7.68 -9.36
C ALA A 122 6.04 6.32 -10.09
N ALA A 123 5.16 5.37 -9.76
CA ALA A 123 5.19 4.03 -10.36
C ALA A 123 4.19 3.81 -11.50
N GLY A 124 3.27 4.74 -11.77
CA GLY A 124 2.25 4.60 -12.80
C GLY A 124 0.94 5.32 -12.46
N ILE A 125 -0.20 4.63 -12.60
CA ILE A 125 -1.55 5.15 -12.29
C ILE A 125 -2.18 4.27 -11.22
N HIS A 126 -2.86 4.88 -10.24
CA HIS A 126 -3.56 4.14 -9.19
C HIS A 126 -4.83 4.85 -8.71
N ASN A 127 -5.62 4.13 -7.91
CA ASN A 127 -6.59 4.74 -7.00
C ASN A 127 -6.73 3.82 -5.77
N ILE A 128 -7.24 4.37 -4.67
CA ILE A 128 -7.41 3.67 -3.40
C ILE A 128 -8.87 3.82 -2.97
N THR A 129 -9.49 2.73 -2.53
CA THR A 129 -10.83 2.80 -1.95
C THR A 129 -10.80 3.59 -0.64
N LYS A 130 -11.93 4.17 -0.26
CA LYS A 130 -12.11 4.59 1.13
C LYS A 130 -12.03 3.36 2.06
N PRO A 131 -11.63 3.52 3.33
CA PRO A 131 -11.68 2.45 4.32
C PRO A 131 -13.08 1.82 4.38
N HIS A 132 -13.15 0.49 4.34
CA HIS A 132 -14.42 -0.22 4.41
C HIS A 132 -14.62 -0.82 5.82
N ASP A 133 -15.58 -0.30 6.59
CA ASP A 133 -15.81 -0.75 7.98
C ASP A 133 -16.18 -2.23 8.08
N GLY A 134 -16.91 -2.77 7.07
CA GLY A 134 -17.19 -4.21 6.98
C GLY A 134 -15.95 -5.09 6.71
N LEU A 135 -14.80 -4.47 6.43
CA LEU A 135 -13.50 -5.11 6.23
C LEU A 135 -12.47 -4.58 7.25
N GLN A 136 -12.91 -4.17 8.44
CA GLN A 136 -12.02 -3.64 9.51
C GLN A 136 -11.17 -2.43 9.06
N GLY A 137 -11.76 -1.52 8.27
CA GLY A 137 -11.05 -0.33 7.78
C GLY A 137 -10.09 -0.59 6.62
N LEU A 138 -10.04 -1.82 6.10
CA LEU A 138 -9.19 -2.16 4.96
C LEU A 138 -9.53 -1.30 3.74
N SER A 139 -8.49 -0.72 3.14
CA SER A 139 -8.55 -0.10 1.82
C SER A 139 -8.02 -1.05 0.74
N ILE A 140 -8.46 -0.86 -0.49
CA ILE A 140 -7.97 -1.59 -1.67
C ILE A 140 -7.32 -0.57 -2.61
N GLN A 141 -6.05 -0.76 -2.93
CA GLN A 141 -5.38 -0.05 -4.01
C GLN A 141 -5.48 -0.88 -5.29
N ILE A 142 -5.85 -0.22 -6.39
CA ILE A 142 -5.69 -0.76 -7.74
C ILE A 142 -4.66 0.10 -8.46
N ALA A 143 -3.66 -0.55 -9.06
CA ALA A 143 -2.58 0.14 -9.73
C ALA A 143 -2.23 -0.53 -11.07
N CYS A 144 -1.86 0.30 -12.04
CA CYS A 144 -1.20 -0.10 -13.26
C CYS A 144 0.15 0.63 -13.31
N HIS A 145 1.22 -0.15 -13.24
CA HIS A 145 2.57 0.36 -13.17
C HIS A 145 3.13 0.58 -14.57
N ASP A 146 3.91 1.64 -14.75
CA ASP A 146 4.67 1.86 -15.97
C ASP A 146 5.79 0.81 -16.10
N GLN A 147 6.29 0.59 -17.33
CA GLN A 147 7.38 -0.35 -17.60
C GLN A 147 8.60 -0.07 -16.71
N GLY A 148 9.20 -1.12 -16.15
CA GLY A 148 10.38 -1.04 -15.28
C GLY A 148 10.13 -0.48 -13.88
N ALA A 149 8.89 -0.16 -13.51
CA ALA A 149 8.60 0.35 -12.16
C ALA A 149 8.93 -0.66 -11.05
N LEU A 150 8.80 -1.97 -11.33
CA LEU A 150 9.18 -2.99 -10.36
C LEU A 150 10.69 -3.02 -10.14
N ASP A 151 11.48 -2.90 -11.19
CA ASP A 151 12.95 -2.91 -11.12
C ASP A 151 13.45 -1.68 -10.37
N ARG A 152 12.91 -0.49 -10.68
CA ARG A 152 13.20 0.74 -9.93
C ARG A 152 12.92 0.58 -8.44
N TRP A 153 11.74 0.07 -8.09
CA TRP A 153 11.38 -0.16 -6.69
C TRP A 153 12.34 -1.14 -6.00
N ARG A 154 12.73 -2.25 -6.66
CA ARG A 154 13.71 -3.22 -6.12
C ARG A 154 15.08 -2.60 -5.88
N ASP A 155 15.48 -1.67 -6.72
CA ASP A 155 16.74 -0.92 -6.58
C ASP A 155 16.65 0.19 -5.51
N GLY A 156 15.53 0.29 -4.79
CA GLY A 156 15.28 1.34 -3.81
C GLY A 156 15.14 2.72 -4.45
N GLN A 157 14.74 2.78 -5.72
CA GLN A 157 14.49 4.02 -6.45
C GLN A 157 13.07 4.52 -6.29
#